data_AF-A0A2T7UUN8-F1
#
_entry.id   AF-A0A2T7UUN8-F1
#
_cell.length_a   1.000
_cell.length_b   1.000
_cell.length_c   1.000
_cell.angle_alpha   90.00
_cell.angle_beta   90.00
_cell.angle_gamma   90.00
#
_symmetry.space_group_name_H-M   'P 1'
#
loop_
_entity.id
_entity.type
_entity.pdbx_description
1 polymer ?
#
loop_
_entity_poly.entity_id
_entity_poly.type
_entity_poly.pdbx_seq_one_letter_code
_entity_poly.pdbx_strand_id
1 'polypeptide(L)'
;MRLIAAAIIGTGLGGAAFAECALPEPSAPASGWQVIEGEDFAFTAENPAFPGLTVELTMDAPVIPEVLDFVQLDRYGGRVALLQYFSGDPGTSALVTMVRNAVIDLGTGQTLATPLYSADCEQIAWTWFPNHVEVADAAMIERITLPLD
;
A
#
# COMPACT_ATOMS: atom_id res chain seq x y z
N MET A 1 -49.81 -17.44 -9.62
CA MET A 1 -49.08 -16.48 -8.77
C MET A 1 -48.97 -17.07 -7.37
N ARG A 2 -47.83 -17.69 -7.06
CA ARG A 2 -47.53 -18.28 -5.75
C ARG A 2 -46.15 -17.78 -5.34
N LEU A 3 -46.12 -16.97 -4.29
CA LEU A 3 -44.92 -16.50 -3.62
C LEU A 3 -44.25 -17.68 -2.92
N ILE A 4 -42.95 -17.87 -3.15
CA ILE A 4 -42.09 -18.68 -2.27
C ILE A 4 -40.99 -17.72 -1.80
N ALA A 5 -41.16 -17.22 -0.58
CA ALA A 5 -40.08 -16.63 0.19
C ALA A 5 -39.20 -17.78 0.70
N ALA A 6 -37.93 -17.79 0.32
CA ALA A 6 -36.92 -18.64 0.94
C ALA A 6 -36.08 -17.76 1.87
N ALA A 7 -36.37 -17.83 3.17
CA ALA A 7 -35.48 -17.35 4.21
C ALA A 7 -34.37 -18.41 4.40
N ILE A 8 -33.12 -18.01 4.26
CA ILE A 8 -31.98 -18.80 4.72
C ILE A 8 -31.53 -18.17 6.04
N ILE A 9 -31.85 -18.85 7.15
CA ILE A 9 -31.29 -18.63 8.47
C ILE A 9 -30.43 -19.85 8.77
N GLY A 10 -29.20 -19.64 9.27
CA GLY A 10 -28.39 -20.70 9.87
C GLY A 10 -26.90 -20.48 9.63
N THR A 11 -26.25 -19.65 10.45
CA THR A 11 -25.43 -20.08 11.61
C THR A 11 -24.13 -20.79 11.23
N GLY A 12 -23.00 -20.13 11.54
CA GLY A 12 -21.69 -20.76 11.56
C GLY A 12 -20.63 -19.77 12.02
N LEU A 13 -20.40 -19.75 13.34
CA LEU A 13 -19.08 -19.71 14.00
C LEU A 13 -18.06 -18.75 13.39
N GLY A 14 -17.74 -17.64 14.05
CA GLY A 14 -16.91 -17.77 15.24
C GLY A 14 -15.57 -18.42 14.88
N GLY A 15 -14.87 -17.83 13.91
CA GLY A 15 -13.46 -18.08 13.66
C GLY A 15 -12.80 -16.73 13.57
N ALA A 16 -12.31 -16.21 14.71
CA ALA A 16 -11.08 -15.42 14.68
C ALA A 16 -10.00 -16.40 14.19
N ALA A 17 -9.98 -16.65 12.89
CA ALA A 17 -8.80 -17.16 12.26
C ALA A 17 -7.82 -16.01 12.43
N PHE A 18 -6.91 -16.16 13.40
CA PHE A 18 -5.58 -15.61 13.27
C PHE A 18 -5.09 -16.14 11.92
N ALA A 19 -5.41 -15.42 10.84
CA ALA A 19 -4.83 -15.72 9.56
C ALA A 19 -3.36 -15.48 9.80
N GLU A 20 -2.60 -16.58 9.86
CA GLU A 20 -1.15 -16.55 9.77
C GLU A 20 -0.88 -15.98 8.38
N CYS A 21 -0.87 -14.66 8.31
CA CYS A 21 -0.59 -13.87 7.15
C CYS A 21 0.76 -14.31 6.61
N ALA A 22 0.79 -14.89 5.42
CA ALA A 22 2.03 -15.03 4.68
C ALA A 22 2.47 -13.61 4.31
N LEU A 23 3.45 -13.09 5.05
CA LEU A 23 4.01 -11.78 4.80
C LEU A 23 4.61 -11.73 3.39
N PRO A 24 4.35 -10.68 2.59
CA PRO A 24 5.02 -10.52 1.30
C PRO A 24 6.54 -10.42 1.51
N GLU A 25 7.30 -11.12 0.69
CA GLU A 25 8.76 -10.99 0.65
C GLU A 25 9.18 -9.89 -0.33
N PRO A 26 10.29 -9.18 -0.07
CA PRO A 26 10.82 -8.21 -1.01
C PRO A 26 11.13 -8.82 -2.38
N SER A 27 10.65 -8.15 -3.41
CA SER A 27 10.92 -8.46 -4.81
C SER A 27 12.30 -7.95 -5.24
N ALA A 28 12.78 -8.38 -6.42
CA ALA A 28 14.07 -7.91 -6.95
C ALA A 28 14.15 -6.37 -7.14
N PRO A 29 13.10 -5.66 -7.61
CA PRO A 29 13.10 -4.20 -7.70
C PRO A 29 13.16 -3.45 -6.37
N ALA A 30 12.86 -4.11 -5.24
CA ALA A 30 13.10 -3.53 -3.91
C ALA A 30 14.61 -3.39 -3.61
N SER A 31 15.46 -4.16 -4.30
CA SER A 31 16.90 -4.11 -4.10
C SER A 31 17.46 -2.72 -4.42
N GLY A 32 18.35 -2.24 -3.56
CA GLY A 32 19.01 -0.94 -3.70
C GLY A 32 18.26 0.23 -3.08
N TRP A 33 17.00 0.05 -2.66
CA TRP A 33 16.33 1.00 -1.78
C TRP A 33 16.93 0.95 -0.38
N GLN A 34 17.24 2.11 0.16
CA GLN A 34 17.79 2.31 1.49
C GLN A 34 16.79 3.11 2.30
N VAL A 35 16.39 2.56 3.44
CA VAL A 35 15.55 3.25 4.40
C VAL A 35 16.44 4.03 5.36
N ILE A 36 16.15 5.32 5.50
CA ILE A 36 16.86 6.24 6.39
C ILE A 36 15.89 6.67 7.47
N GLU A 37 16.28 6.48 8.73
CA GLU A 37 15.55 6.95 9.90
C GLU A 37 15.95 8.39 10.22
N GLY A 38 14.94 9.25 10.33
CA GLY A 38 15.06 10.64 10.74
C GLY A 38 14.67 10.87 12.20
N GLU A 39 14.31 12.11 12.53
CA GLU A 39 13.76 12.45 13.85
C GLU A 39 12.32 11.93 14.01
N ASP A 40 11.89 11.68 15.24
CA ASP A 40 10.51 11.32 15.59
C ASP A 40 9.92 10.12 14.82
N PHE A 41 10.73 9.10 14.51
CA PHE A 41 10.33 7.93 13.70
C PHE A 41 9.80 8.30 12.31
N ALA A 42 10.26 9.43 11.76
CA ALA A 42 10.09 9.72 10.34
C ALA A 42 11.05 8.85 9.53
N PHE A 43 10.57 8.26 8.44
CA PHE A 43 11.40 7.42 7.56
C PHE A 43 11.33 7.93 6.13
N THR A 44 12.46 7.88 5.45
CA THR A 44 12.55 8.10 4.01
C THR A 44 13.17 6.88 3.33
N ALA A 45 12.83 6.67 2.05
CA ALA A 45 13.49 5.70 1.19
C ALA A 45 14.20 6.41 0.04
N GLU A 46 15.44 5.99 -0.22
CA GLU A 46 16.27 6.50 -1.31
C GLU A 46 16.85 5.34 -2.12
N ASN A 47 17.13 5.56 -3.40
CA ASN A 47 17.78 4.56 -4.24
C ASN A 47 18.80 5.24 -5.17
N PRO A 48 20.09 4.82 -5.16
CA PRO A 48 21.12 5.41 -6.02
C PRO A 48 20.81 5.37 -7.52
N ALA A 49 19.93 4.46 -7.97
CA ALA A 49 19.46 4.40 -9.36
C ALA A 49 18.55 5.59 -9.73
N PHE A 50 18.01 6.30 -8.74
CA PHE A 50 17.15 7.48 -8.91
C PHE A 50 17.72 8.67 -8.13
N PRO A 51 18.82 9.29 -8.61
CA PRO A 51 19.47 10.38 -7.88
C PRO A 51 18.53 11.56 -7.64
N GLY A 52 18.41 11.99 -6.37
CA GLY A 52 17.55 13.10 -5.97
C GLY A 52 16.09 12.72 -5.71
N LEU A 53 15.71 11.45 -5.85
CA LEU A 53 14.41 10.95 -5.38
C LEU A 53 14.52 10.53 -3.92
N THR A 54 13.75 11.20 -3.06
CA THR A 54 13.54 10.82 -1.65
C THR A 54 12.05 10.59 -1.45
N VAL A 55 11.68 9.40 -0.99
CA VAL A 55 10.28 9.01 -0.78
C VAL A 55 9.99 9.03 0.71
N GLU A 56 9.08 9.89 1.15
CA GLU A 56 8.61 9.89 2.54
C GLU A 56 7.73 8.67 2.79
N LEU A 57 8.00 7.94 3.88
CA LEU A 57 7.28 6.73 4.24
C LEU A 57 6.33 7.04 5.40
N THR A 58 5.04 6.82 5.17
CA THR A 58 4.00 6.95 6.19
C THR A 58 3.93 5.67 7.00
N MET A 59 4.12 5.78 8.32
CA MET A 59 4.11 4.64 9.22
C MET A 59 2.80 4.54 10.00
N ASP A 60 2.28 3.32 10.13
CA ASP A 60 1.13 2.98 10.98
C ASP A 60 1.58 2.43 12.35
N ALA A 61 2.85 2.03 12.48
CA ALA A 61 3.47 1.59 13.73
C ALA A 61 4.93 2.10 13.83
N PRO A 62 5.49 2.25 15.05
CA PRO A 62 6.87 2.70 15.25
C PRO A 62 7.88 1.56 15.00
N VAL A 63 7.89 1.05 13.77
CA VAL A 63 8.80 0.01 13.28
C VAL A 63 9.57 0.55 12.08
N ILE A 64 10.75 0.01 11.80
CA ILE A 64 11.50 0.40 10.60
C ILE A 64 10.79 -0.22 9.39
N PRO A 65 10.38 0.56 8.37
CA PRO A 65 9.74 0.02 7.20
C PRO A 65 10.73 -0.83 6.39
N GLU A 66 10.21 -1.85 5.72
CA GLU A 66 10.94 -2.62 4.72
C GLU A 66 10.27 -2.39 3.36
N VAL A 67 11.08 -2.07 2.34
CA VAL A 67 10.62 -1.90 0.96
C VAL A 67 10.40 -3.28 0.35
N LEU A 68 9.22 -3.47 -0.25
CA LEU A 68 8.75 -4.74 -0.79
C LEU A 68 8.81 -4.79 -2.31
N ASP A 69 8.51 -3.68 -2.98
CA ASP A 69 8.56 -3.60 -4.43
C ASP A 69 8.70 -2.16 -4.91
N PHE A 70 9.19 -2.00 -6.13
CA PHE A 70 9.19 -0.75 -6.86
C PHE A 70 8.82 -1.00 -8.32
N VAL A 71 7.78 -0.32 -8.80
CA VAL A 71 7.31 -0.46 -10.19
C VAL A 71 7.08 0.89 -10.83
N GLN A 72 7.64 1.10 -12.02
CA GLN A 72 7.28 2.20 -12.90
C GLN A 72 6.09 1.78 -13.77
N LEU A 73 5.08 2.64 -13.87
CA LEU A 73 3.86 2.33 -14.58
C LEU A 73 3.95 2.79 -16.05
N ASP A 74 4.21 1.85 -16.95
CA ASP A 74 4.33 2.10 -18.39
C ASP A 74 3.09 2.79 -19.00
N ARG A 75 1.90 2.50 -18.47
CA ARG A 75 0.64 3.13 -18.91
C ARG A 75 0.60 4.65 -18.72
N TYR A 76 1.49 5.20 -17.90
CA TYR A 76 1.68 6.63 -17.67
C TYR A 76 3.05 7.09 -18.20
N GLY A 77 3.56 6.43 -19.25
CA GLY A 77 4.85 6.75 -19.87
C GLY A 77 6.05 6.52 -18.97
N GLY A 78 5.91 5.71 -17.92
CA GLY A 78 6.95 5.51 -16.90
C GLY A 78 7.11 6.68 -15.93
N ARG A 79 6.25 7.71 -15.99
CA ARG A 79 6.33 8.88 -15.11
C ARG A 79 5.85 8.58 -13.68
N VAL A 80 4.81 7.76 -13.56
CA VAL A 80 4.26 7.40 -12.25
C VAL A 80 4.92 6.10 -11.80
N ALA A 81 5.39 6.08 -10.55
CA ALA A 81 5.91 4.87 -9.91
C ALA A 81 5.18 4.55 -8.62
N LEU A 82 5.28 3.29 -8.19
CA LEU A 82 4.80 2.82 -6.91
C LEU A 82 5.97 2.24 -6.13
N LEU A 83 6.14 2.69 -4.88
CA LEU A 83 7.03 2.07 -3.91
C LEU A 83 6.17 1.40 -2.84
N GLN A 84 6.21 0.08 -2.78
CA GLN A 84 5.49 -0.70 -1.77
C GLN A 84 6.38 -0.95 -0.56
N TYR A 85 5.83 -0.82 0.65
CA TYR A 85 6.57 -1.05 1.89
C TYR A 85 5.67 -1.46 3.04
N PHE A 86 6.24 -2.16 4.03
CA PHE A 86 5.58 -2.38 5.31
C PHE A 86 5.49 -1.08 6.10
N SER A 87 4.28 -0.68 6.48
CA SER A 87 4.01 0.47 7.34
C SER A 87 3.58 0.07 8.76
N GLY A 88 3.28 -1.22 8.97
CA GLY A 88 2.99 -1.81 10.29
C GLY A 88 3.27 -3.31 10.29
N ASP A 89 3.92 -3.79 11.36
CA ASP A 89 4.41 -5.18 11.49
C ASP A 89 3.46 -6.06 12.34
N PRO A 90 3.10 -7.28 11.89
CA PRO A 90 2.46 -8.27 12.75
C PRO A 90 3.45 -8.85 13.76
N GLY A 91 3.42 -8.37 14.99
CA GLY A 91 4.34 -8.91 16.01
C GLY A 91 4.09 -8.49 17.46
N THR A 92 3.20 -7.54 17.69
CA THR A 92 2.70 -7.25 19.04
C THR A 92 1.19 -7.49 19.05
N SER A 93 0.66 -7.93 20.19
CA SER A 93 -0.65 -8.58 20.37
C SER A 93 -1.91 -7.81 19.92
N ALA A 94 -1.78 -6.74 19.13
CA ALA A 94 -2.87 -5.94 18.58
C ALA A 94 -2.54 -5.19 17.26
N LEU A 95 -1.39 -5.42 16.60
CA LEU A 95 -1.05 -4.72 15.35
C LEU A 95 -1.13 -5.66 14.14
N VAL A 96 -1.97 -5.31 13.18
CA VAL A 96 -2.16 -6.03 11.90
C VAL A 96 -1.04 -5.68 10.92
N THR A 97 -0.74 -6.58 9.99
CA THR A 97 0.15 -6.27 8.86
C THR A 97 -0.46 -5.14 8.03
N MET A 98 0.28 -4.04 7.89
CA MET A 98 -0.12 -2.92 7.03
C MET A 98 0.94 -2.72 5.96
N VAL A 99 0.49 -2.67 4.71
CA VAL A 99 1.33 -2.41 3.55
C VAL A 99 0.77 -1.15 2.88
N ARG A 100 1.66 -0.20 2.58
CA ARG A 100 1.35 1.02 1.83
C ARG A 100 2.05 1.01 0.49
N ASN A 101 1.48 1.76 -0.45
CA ASN A 101 2.14 2.13 -1.69
C ASN A 101 2.32 3.65 -1.71
N ALA A 102 3.55 4.14 -1.76
CA ALA A 102 3.79 5.52 -2.16
C ALA A 102 3.58 5.65 -3.66
N VAL A 103 2.68 6.55 -4.07
CA VAL A 103 2.45 6.92 -5.47
C VAL A 103 3.35 8.11 -5.78
N ILE A 104 4.28 7.96 -6.72
CA ILE A 104 5.38 8.90 -6.93
C ILE A 104 5.30 9.47 -8.35
N ASP A 105 5.45 10.79 -8.49
CA ASP A 105 5.75 11.44 -9.77
C ASP A 105 7.27 11.51 -9.96
N LEU A 106 7.82 10.66 -10.83
CA LEU A 106 9.25 10.65 -11.13
C LEU A 106 9.71 11.89 -11.89
N GLY A 107 8.80 12.65 -12.52
CA GLY A 107 9.15 13.90 -13.20
C GLY A 107 9.49 15.03 -12.23
N THR A 108 8.88 15.02 -11.04
CA THR A 108 9.08 16.04 -9.99
C THR A 108 9.81 15.50 -8.75
N GLY A 109 9.90 14.18 -8.61
CA GLY A 109 10.42 13.51 -7.42
C GLY A 109 9.45 13.54 -6.24
N GLN A 110 8.20 13.97 -6.43
CA GLN A 110 7.23 14.11 -5.34
C GLN A 110 6.45 12.83 -5.07
N THR A 111 6.23 12.54 -3.79
CA THR A 111 5.23 11.56 -3.36
C THR A 111 3.85 12.23 -3.40
N LEU A 112 2.97 11.72 -4.25
CA LEU A 112 1.61 12.24 -4.46
C LEU A 112 0.66 11.80 -3.35
N ALA A 113 0.80 10.55 -2.90
CA ALA A 113 0.03 9.96 -1.81
C ALA A 113 0.68 8.67 -1.31
N THR A 114 0.29 8.19 -0.12
CA THR A 114 0.74 6.94 0.48
C THR A 114 -0.43 6.04 0.93
N PRO A 115 -1.42 5.76 0.06
CA PRO A 115 -2.58 4.96 0.42
C PRO A 115 -2.21 3.55 0.86
N LEU A 116 -3.10 2.94 1.65
CA LEU A 116 -2.98 1.53 2.01
C LEU A 116 -3.16 0.64 0.76
N TYR A 117 -2.27 -0.35 0.65
CA TYR A 117 -2.34 -1.40 -0.34
C TYR A 117 -3.04 -2.65 0.23
N SER A 118 -2.73 -3.01 1.47
CA SER A 118 -3.41 -4.08 2.20
C SER A 118 -3.41 -3.81 3.69
N ALA A 119 -4.42 -4.31 4.39
CA ALA A 119 -4.51 -4.32 5.85
C ALA A 119 -4.95 -5.71 6.30
N ASP A 120 -4.26 -6.28 7.29
CA ASP A 120 -4.52 -7.66 7.75
C ASP A 120 -4.48 -8.68 6.59
N CYS A 121 -3.58 -8.44 5.64
CA CYS A 121 -3.40 -9.21 4.40
C CYS A 121 -4.59 -9.24 3.44
N GLU A 122 -5.64 -8.48 3.75
CA GLU A 122 -6.73 -8.21 2.81
C GLU A 122 -6.31 -7.06 1.90
N GLN A 123 -6.33 -7.32 0.59
CA GLN A 123 -5.97 -6.33 -0.41
C GLN A 123 -7.05 -5.26 -0.54
N ILE A 124 -6.63 -4.00 -0.58
CA ILE A 124 -7.51 -2.86 -0.80
C ILE A 124 -7.71 -2.66 -2.30
N ALA A 125 -8.93 -2.28 -2.70
CA ALA A 125 -9.28 -2.16 -4.10
C ALA A 125 -8.74 -0.86 -4.71
N TRP A 126 -8.01 -0.98 -5.82
CA TRP A 126 -7.45 0.14 -6.58
C TRP A 126 -8.03 0.17 -8.00
N THR A 127 -8.60 1.30 -8.39
CA THR A 127 -9.15 1.51 -9.73
C THR A 127 -8.36 2.58 -10.47
N TRP A 128 -7.76 2.21 -11.60
CA TRP A 128 -6.84 3.05 -12.34
C TRP A 128 -7.48 3.70 -13.56
N PHE A 129 -7.47 5.03 -13.59
CA PHE A 129 -7.99 5.84 -14.69
C PHE A 129 -6.85 6.51 -15.47
N PRO A 130 -7.13 7.16 -16.61
CA PRO A 130 -6.09 7.87 -17.36
C PRO A 130 -5.39 8.95 -16.56
N ASN A 131 -6.08 9.71 -15.70
CA ASN A 131 -5.55 10.89 -15.00
C ASN A 131 -5.62 10.83 -13.46
N HIS A 132 -6.03 9.70 -12.90
CA HIS A 132 -6.12 9.52 -11.46
C HIS A 132 -6.14 8.03 -11.11
N VAL A 133 -5.97 7.73 -9.83
CA VAL A 133 -6.26 6.43 -9.24
C VAL A 133 -7.22 6.62 -8.07
N GLU A 134 -8.17 5.70 -7.93
CA GLU A 134 -9.10 5.65 -6.81
C GLU A 134 -8.77 4.45 -5.94
N VAL A 135 -8.62 4.68 -4.64
CA VAL A 135 -8.33 3.64 -3.64
C VAL A 135 -9.53 3.56 -2.70
N ALA A 136 -10.21 2.41 -2.68
CA ALA A 136 -11.43 2.21 -1.92
C ALA A 136 -11.16 1.39 -0.65
N ASP A 137 -11.30 2.06 0.49
CA ASP A 137 -11.44 1.46 1.82
C ASP A 137 -12.95 1.28 2.13
N ALA A 138 -13.29 0.40 3.08
CA ALA A 138 -14.64 0.12 3.54
C ALA A 138 -15.46 1.36 3.92
N ALA A 139 -14.81 2.50 4.25
CA ALA A 139 -15.47 3.74 4.64
C ALA A 139 -15.34 4.90 3.63
N MET A 140 -14.37 4.86 2.69
CA MET A 140 -14.02 6.02 1.86
C MET A 140 -13.36 5.63 0.54
N ILE A 141 -13.58 6.44 -0.50
CA ILE A 141 -12.78 6.40 -1.73
C ILE A 141 -11.80 7.58 -1.70
N GLU A 142 -10.52 7.30 -1.64
CA GLU A 142 -9.46 8.27 -1.83
C GLU A 142 -9.17 8.42 -3.34
N ARG A 143 -9.09 9.66 -3.83
CA ARG A 143 -8.81 9.97 -5.23
C ARG A 143 -7.49 10.71 -5.35
N ILE A 144 -6.53 10.11 -6.05
CA ILE A 144 -5.17 10.62 -6.22
C ILE A 144 -5.00 11.05 -7.68
N THR A 145 -4.80 12.35 -7.91
CA THR A 145 -4.57 12.89 -9.25
C THR A 145 -3.17 12.51 -9.74
N LEU A 146 -3.07 12.03 -10.99
CA LEU A 146 -1.81 11.65 -11.61
C LEU A 146 -1.35 12.72 -12.60
N PRO A 147 -0.04 13.01 -12.66
CA PRO A 147 0.49 14.00 -13.60
C PRO A 147 0.63 13.37 -14.99
N LEU A 148 0.03 14.00 -16.00
CA LEU A 148 -0.02 13.46 -17.37
C LEU A 148 0.75 14.30 -18.42
N ASP A 149 1.48 15.32 -17.97
CA ASP A 149 1.96 16.40 -18.83
C ASP A 149 3.43 16.27 -19.24
#